data_AF-A0A211ZLA4-F1
#
_entry.id   AF-A0A211ZLA4-F1
#
_cell.length_a   1.000
_cell.length_b   1.000
_cell.length_c   1.000
_cell.angle_alpha   90.00
_cell.angle_beta   90.00
_cell.angle_gamma   90.00
#
_symmetry.space_group_name_H-M   'P 1'
#
loop_
_entity.id
_entity.type
_entity.pdbx_description
1 polymer ?
#
loop_
_entity_poly.entity_id
_entity_poly.type
_entity_poly.pdbx_seq_one_letter_code
_entity_poly.pdbx_strand_id
1 'polypeptide(L)' 'MQLDLTNTSIILAVALAVTAAMLVMDRRKPPPGEVRLFPVIPVMMVAALVVILMAAHLVSLITGHPLQGRGGF' A
#
# COMPACT_ATOMS: atom_id res chain seq x y z
N MET A 1 -14.47 -14.66 -0.74
CA MET A 1 -14.89 -13.31 -0.31
C MET A 1 -14.67 -12.37 -1.48
N GLN A 2 -15.72 -11.68 -1.94
CA GLN A 2 -15.63 -10.67 -3.00
C GLN A 2 -15.10 -9.36 -2.41
N LEU A 3 -14.28 -8.62 -3.18
CA LEU A 3 -13.81 -7.29 -2.79
C LEU A 3 -14.81 -6.26 -3.31
N ASP A 4 -15.65 -5.75 -2.41
CA ASP A 4 -16.60 -4.69 -2.69
C ASP A 4 -16.01 -3.31 -2.34
N LEU A 5 -16.71 -2.23 -2.71
CA LEU A 5 -16.24 -0.84 -2.56
C LEU A 5 -15.78 -0.52 -1.12
N THR A 6 -16.55 -0.98 -0.12
CA THR A 6 -16.23 -0.79 1.31
C THR A 6 -14.93 -1.48 1.71
N ASN A 7 -14.70 -2.72 1.26
CA ASN A 7 -13.49 -3.45 1.60
C ASN A 7 -12.28 -2.82 0.92
N THR A 8 -12.42 -2.44 -0.35
CA THR A 8 -11.36 -1.79 -1.12
C THR A 8 -10.93 -0.47 -0.49
N SER A 9 -11.89 0.35 -0.05
CA SER A 9 -11.59 1.64 0.60
C SER A 9 -10.93 1.46 1.97
N ILE A 10 -11.37 0.48 2.77
CA ILE A 10 -10.74 0.16 4.06
C ILE A 10 -9.29 -0.30 3.85
N ILE A 11 -9.05 -1.24 2.93
CA ILE A 11 -7.69 -1.75 2.68
C ILE A 11 -6.79 -0.63 2.16
N LEU A 12 -7.29 0.23 1.26
CA LEU A 12 -6.55 1.38 0.75
C LEU A 12 -6.19 2.36 1.88
N ALA A 13 -7.15 2.68 2.75
CA ALA A 13 -6.92 3.59 3.89
C ALA A 13 -5.87 3.03 4.86
N VAL A 14 -5.94 1.74 5.17
CA VAL A 14 -4.96 1.06 6.04
C VAL A 14 -3.58 1.04 5.39
N ALA A 15 -3.49 0.70 4.10
CA ALA A 15 -2.21 0.66 3.39
C ALA A 15 -1.55 2.05 3.30
N LEU A 16 -2.35 3.11 3.11
CA LEU A 16 -1.86 4.49 3.17
C LEU A 16 -1.37 4.86 4.57
N ALA A 17 -2.12 4.50 5.63
CA ALA A 17 -1.73 4.76 7.01
C ALA A 17 -0.40 4.06 7.35
N VAL A 18 -0.24 2.80 6.94
CA VAL A 18 1.02 2.05 7.13
C VAL A 18 2.17 2.71 6.36
N THR A 19 1.95 3.08 5.10
CA THR A 19 2.98 3.74 4.27
C THR A 19 3.42 5.07 4.91
N ALA A 20 2.47 5.88 5.37
CA ALA A 20 2.75 7.14 6.06
C ALA A 20 3.51 6.91 7.38
N ALA A 21 3.10 5.91 8.17
CA ALA A 21 3.78 5.55 9.41
C ALA A 21 5.23 5.12 9.14
N MET A 22 5.45 4.28 8.13
CA MET A 22 6.80 3.85 7.73
C MET A 22 7.66 5.02 7.26
N LEU A 23 7.09 5.96 6.48
CA LEU A 23 7.80 7.15 6.04
C LEU A 23 8.21 8.06 7.22
N VAL A 24 7.30 8.24 8.18
CA VAL A 24 7.60 9.01 9.41
C VAL A 24 8.68 8.32 10.23
N MET A 25 8.60 6.99 10.37
CA MET A 25 9.64 6.21 11.05
C MET A 25 10.96 6.37 10.31
N ASP A 26 11.00 6.20 8.99
CA ASP A 26 12.23 6.28 8.20
C ASP A 26 12.94 7.63 8.31
N ARG A 27 12.18 8.73 8.38
CA ARG A 27 12.72 10.08 8.63
C ARG A 27 13.33 10.23 10.02
N ARG A 28 12.91 9.43 11.00
CA ARG A 28 13.54 9.35 12.33
C ARG A 28 14.74 8.41 12.23
N LYS A 29 15.87 8.97 11.79
CA LYS A 29 17.15 8.25 11.75
C LYS A 29 17.51 7.77 13.16
N PRO A 30 17.83 6.48 13.36
CA PRO A 30 18.35 5.97 14.62
C PRO A 30 19.63 6.70 15.02
N PRO A 31 19.92 6.85 16.32
CA PRO A 31 21.21 7.36 16.75
C PRO A 31 22.34 6.47 16.21
N PRO A 32 23.50 7.06 15.87
CA PRO A 32 24.61 6.32 15.29
C PRO A 32 25.06 5.19 16.23
N GLY A 33 25.18 3.98 15.68
CA GLY A 33 25.54 2.76 16.43
C GLY A 33 24.35 1.85 16.75
N GLU A 34 23.11 2.31 16.57
CA GLU A 34 21.93 1.49 16.81
C GLU A 34 21.41 0.84 15.52
N VAL A 35 21.35 -0.49 15.50
CA VAL A 35 20.82 -1.25 14.37
C VAL A 35 19.30 -1.31 14.45
N ARG A 36 18.63 -0.93 13.37
CA ARG A 36 17.17 -1.07 13.27
C ARG A 36 16.77 -2.54 13.17
N LEU A 37 16.11 -3.03 14.21
CA LEU A 37 15.50 -4.37 14.21
C LEU A 37 14.23 -4.43 13.35
N PHE A 38 13.53 -3.31 13.20
CA PHE A 38 12.28 -3.25 12.44
C PHE A 38 12.55 -2.91 10.96
N PRO A 39 12.12 -3.76 10.01
CA PRO A 39 12.42 -3.61 8.59
C PRO A 39 11.51 -2.57 7.92
N VAL A 40 11.72 -1.28 8.23
CA VAL A 40 10.89 -0.15 7.72
C VAL A 40 10.83 -0.14 6.20
N ILE A 41 11.97 -0.30 5.51
CA ILE A 41 12.04 -0.19 4.05
C ILE A 41 11.25 -1.33 3.36
N PRO A 42 11.46 -2.63 3.69
CA PRO A 42 10.65 -3.71 3.13
C PRO A 42 9.14 -3.55 3.39
N VAL A 43 8.76 -3.16 4.62
CA VAL A 43 7.35 -2.96 4.97
C VAL A 43 6.74 -1.80 4.17
N MET A 44 7.49 -0.70 4.01
CA MET A 44 7.07 0.44 3.20
C MET A 44 6.88 0.07 1.73
N MET A 45 7.76 -0.73 1.16
CA MET A 45 7.64 -1.21 -0.23
C MET A 45 6.38 -2.05 -0.45
N VAL A 46 6.10 -2.99 0.46
CA VAL A 46 4.90 -3.83 0.38
C VAL A 46 3.64 -2.99 0.56
N ALA A 47 3.62 -2.07 1.54
CA ALA A 47 2.49 -1.18 1.76
C ALA A 47 2.21 -0.31 0.53
N ALA A 48 3.25 0.26 -0.08
CA ALA A 48 3.13 1.04 -1.30
C ALA A 48 2.59 0.22 -2.48
N LEU A 49 3.02 -1.03 -2.64
CA LEU A 49 2.48 -1.94 -3.65
C LEU A 49 0.97 -2.18 -3.44
N VAL A 50 0.55 -2.44 -2.20
CA VAL A 50 -0.87 -2.62 -1.87
C VAL A 50 -1.68 -1.36 -2.18
N VAL A 51 -1.15 -0.16 -1.88
CA VAL A 51 -1.79 1.11 -2.25
C VAL A 51 -2.03 1.19 -3.75
N ILE A 52 -1.02 0.86 -4.57
CA ILE A 52 -1.13 0.91 -6.03
C ILE A 52 -2.20 -0.09 -6.53
N LEU A 53 -2.18 -1.32 -6.04
CA LEU A 53 -3.13 -2.35 -6.44
C LEU A 53 -4.56 -2.00 -6.04
N MET A 54 -4.77 -1.50 -4.82
CA MET A 54 -6.10 -1.12 -4.34
C MET A 54 -6.61 0.15 -5.01
N ALA A 55 -5.73 1.09 -5.37
CA ALA A 55 -6.10 2.27 -6.16
C ALA A 55 -6.56 1.85 -7.56
N ALA A 56 -5.83 0.95 -8.23
CA ALA A 56 -6.23 0.37 -9.50
C ALA A 56 -7.58 -0.37 -9.40
N HIS A 57 -7.77 -1.14 -8.33
CA HIS A 57 -9.02 -1.84 -8.09
C HIS A 57 -10.18 -0.87 -7.84
N LEU A 58 -9.97 0.19 -7.07
CA LEU A 58 -10.96 1.23 -6.80
C LEU A 58 -11.39 1.93 -8.10
N VAL A 59 -10.43 2.29 -8.96
CA VAL A 59 -10.72 2.85 -10.28
C VAL A 59 -11.57 1.89 -11.10
N SER A 60 -11.19 0.60 -11.12
CA SER A 60 -11.95 -0.44 -11.85
C SER A 60 -13.38 -0.60 -11.35
N LEU A 61 -13.60 -0.50 -10.03
CA LEU A 61 -14.93 -0.56 -9.42
C LEU A 61 -15.79 0.66 -9.78
N ILE A 62 -15.18 1.84 -9.84
CA ILE A 62 -15.88 3.10 -10.17
C ILE A 62 -16.19 3.18 -11.67
N THR A 63 -15.27 2.75 -12.53
CA THR A 63 -15.44 2.83 -13.99
C THR A 63 -16.21 1.64 -14.58
N GLY A 64 -16.34 0.53 -13.83
CA GLY A 64 -16.93 -0.71 -14.31
C GLY A 64 -16.06 -1.47 -15.32
N HIS A 65 -14.86 -0.97 -15.64
CA HIS A 65 -13.92 -1.62 -16.53
C HIS A 65 -12.69 -2.10 -15.76
N PRO A 66 -12.41 -3.42 -15.74
CA PRO A 66 -11.22 -3.94 -15.09
C PRO A 66 -9.98 -3.35 -15.78
N LEU A 67 -9.07 -2.79 -14.99
CA LEU A 67 -7.76 -2.36 -15.46
C LEU A 67 -6.95 -3.60 -15.87
N GLN A 68 -7.03 -3.98 -17.14
CA GLN A 68 -6.25 -5.06 -17.72
C GLN A 68 -4.85 -4.56 -18.08
N GLY A 69 -3.83 -5.30 -17.67
CA GLY A 69 -2.45 -5.06 -18.11
C GLY A 69 -2.28 -5.36 -19.60
N ARG A 70 -1.19 -4.89 -20.22
CA ARG A 70 -0.85 -5.16 -21.63
C ARG A 70 -0.70 -6.66 -21.98
N GLY A 71 -0.75 -7.55 -20.98
CA GLY A 71 -0.74 -9.00 -21.13
C GLY A 71 -2.11 -9.66 -21.28
N GLY A 72 -3.23 -8.94 -21.08
CA GLY A 72 -4.57 -9.49 -21.34
C GLY A 72 -4.96 -10.74 -20.53
N PHE A 73 -4.57 -10.79 -19.25
CA PHE A 73 -5.04 -11.81 -18.29
C PHE A 73 -5.67 -11.12 -17.08
#